data_AF-A0A1Y0MWQ5-F1
#
_entry.id   AF-A0A1Y0MWQ5-F1
#
_cell.length_a   1.000
_cell.length_b   1.000
_cell.length_c   1.000
_cell.angle_alpha   90.00
_cell.angle_beta   90.00
_cell.angle_gamma   90.00
#
_symmetry.space_group_name_H-M   'P 1'
#
loop_
_entity.id
_entity.type
_entity.pdbx_description
1 polymer ?
#
loop_
_entity_poly.entity_id
_entity_poly.type
_entity_poly.pdbx_seq_one_letter_code
_entity_poly.pdbx_strand_id
1 'polypeptide(L)'
;MKKFFLVLFTFLGLHSFSQTYNLSDFEPKEMHNSIRLSYVLIHQPVNQVSYGLDPTMGFVGFNYNIPINDWLYTGAGFHGAITGDQGGLFTLGVNLGVNLPIYKNLYFDANVHFGGGGGYRSLVNGGGIIIPNIGLQFKKKGYSFGVQYTYVNFFTGIQKNDNVSVFVEIPTLLRTSSYADAQKTFIVNNKSKDKFWKKPAVKSVQQITFDYFFPFGNSRTDASTTPSYKQIEHTLSVLGFEYQRYLNKNTFIYAHVDAMYSGLTAGFMDVFFGAGKNFIETKHVNFFGKFGIGAAGGRIFPEGGLAIYPSAGFDVKLTKQFGLSTHAGYHKSVGGIASFEAITAGFSLKYYGLSGGTSHPFTDEKVTKIKTQGIQISAQNQTYFDVAKFGIPASDLQLIALKVNYDLNKRFYIAGEASFAYEGKSGGYAHGIFGLGIKSNKFANDKLSLFAEAAAGVAGGGRVDSGEGILVRPTVGINYHVNDDFSFNIAGGQMWSPYGNVNSSNINIGLSYGLSILNAKK
;
A
#
# COMPACT_ATOMS: atom_id res chain seq x y z
N MET A 1 -0.86 42.41 -1.74
CA MET A 1 -2.00 42.44 -2.71
C MET A 1 -1.63 41.95 -4.11
N LYS A 2 -0.60 42.48 -4.79
CA LYS A 2 -0.23 42.04 -6.16
C LYS A 2 0.12 40.54 -6.30
N LYS A 3 0.83 39.95 -5.32
CA LYS A 3 1.13 38.49 -5.30
C LYS A 3 -0.11 37.62 -5.10
N PHE A 4 -1.12 38.11 -4.37
CA PHE A 4 -2.38 37.40 -4.11
C PHE A 4 -3.27 37.40 -5.37
N PHE A 5 -3.32 38.52 -6.10
CA PHE A 5 -3.99 38.59 -7.40
C PHE A 5 -3.33 37.71 -8.46
N LEU A 6 -2.00 37.59 -8.47
CA LEU A 6 -1.29 36.70 -9.39
C LEU A 6 -1.63 35.21 -9.12
N VAL A 7 -1.68 34.81 -7.84
CA VAL A 7 -2.12 33.48 -7.41
C VAL A 7 -3.59 33.25 -7.78
N LEU A 8 -4.47 34.23 -7.53
CA LEU A 8 -5.89 34.16 -7.90
C LEU A 8 -6.08 34.02 -9.42
N PHE A 9 -5.30 34.75 -10.23
CA PHE A 9 -5.33 34.64 -11.69
C PHE A 9 -4.76 33.32 -12.22
N THR A 10 -3.74 32.76 -11.58
CA THR A 10 -3.25 31.41 -11.92
C THR A 10 -4.29 30.33 -11.57
N PHE A 11 -5.09 30.52 -10.51
CA PHE A 11 -6.22 29.64 -10.20
C PHE A 11 -7.42 29.80 -11.14
N LEU A 12 -7.71 31.01 -11.63
CA LEU A 12 -8.78 31.26 -12.60
C LEU A 12 -8.48 30.71 -14.00
N GLY A 13 -7.20 30.63 -14.40
CA GLY A 13 -6.78 29.99 -15.66
C GLY A 13 -6.92 28.46 -15.70
N LEU A 14 -7.31 27.82 -14.60
CA LEU A 14 -7.44 26.37 -14.46
C LEU A 14 -8.87 25.84 -14.70
N HIS A 15 -9.79 26.67 -15.21
CA HIS A 15 -11.13 26.24 -15.59
C HIS A 15 -11.06 25.15 -16.67
N SER A 16 -11.22 23.90 -16.22
CA SER A 16 -11.34 22.75 -17.11
C SER A 16 -12.78 22.70 -17.65
N PHE A 17 -12.95 22.98 -18.94
CA PHE A 17 -14.21 22.68 -19.63
C PHE A 17 -14.44 21.16 -19.59
N SER A 18 -15.52 20.74 -18.93
CA SER A 18 -15.94 19.32 -18.91
C SER A 18 -16.71 19.02 -20.20
N GLN A 19 -16.06 18.33 -21.13
CA GLN A 19 -16.73 17.77 -22.30
C GLN A 19 -17.56 16.55 -21.86
N THR A 20 -18.79 16.48 -22.35
CA THR A 20 -19.72 15.38 -22.03
C THR A 20 -19.80 14.44 -23.23
N TYR A 21 -19.55 13.16 -23.00
CA TYR A 21 -19.53 12.11 -24.02
C TYR A 21 -20.67 11.10 -23.80
N ASN A 22 -20.94 10.22 -24.77
CA ASN A 22 -21.83 9.08 -24.54
C ASN A 22 -21.02 7.91 -24.00
N LEU A 23 -21.59 7.12 -23.07
CA LEU A 23 -20.90 5.93 -22.53
C LEU A 23 -20.58 4.88 -23.62
N SER A 24 -21.24 4.93 -24.78
CA SER A 24 -20.88 4.10 -25.94
C SER A 24 -19.46 4.34 -26.45
N ASP A 25 -18.89 5.51 -26.15
CA ASP A 25 -17.59 5.94 -26.65
C ASP A 25 -16.46 5.55 -25.67
N PHE A 26 -16.80 4.92 -24.54
CA PHE A 26 -15.86 4.51 -23.50
C PHE A 26 -15.47 3.04 -23.67
N GLU A 27 -14.30 2.81 -24.26
CA GLU A 27 -13.81 1.46 -24.58
C GLU A 27 -13.56 0.62 -23.31
N PRO A 28 -14.25 -0.51 -23.14
CA PRO A 28 -14.13 -1.31 -21.94
C PRO A 28 -12.90 -2.22 -21.92
N LYS A 29 -12.25 -2.30 -20.74
CA LYS A 29 -11.18 -3.27 -20.45
C LYS A 29 -11.43 -3.98 -19.12
N GLU A 30 -11.54 -5.31 -19.14
CA GLU A 30 -11.50 -6.13 -17.93
C GLU A 30 -10.07 -6.56 -17.64
N MET A 31 -9.63 -6.34 -16.40
CA MET A 31 -8.38 -6.85 -15.87
C MET A 31 -8.69 -7.95 -14.86
N HIS A 32 -8.42 -9.19 -15.26
CA HIS A 32 -8.60 -10.39 -14.45
C HIS A 32 -7.37 -10.64 -13.59
N ASN A 33 -7.29 -9.92 -12.48
CA ASN A 33 -6.14 -9.93 -11.57
C ASN A 33 -6.32 -11.00 -10.49
N SER A 34 -5.31 -11.26 -9.68
CA SER A 34 -5.43 -12.16 -8.53
C SER A 34 -4.71 -11.62 -7.30
N ILE A 35 -5.25 -11.93 -6.12
CA ILE A 35 -4.57 -11.77 -4.84
C ILE A 35 -3.98 -13.13 -4.48
N ARG A 36 -2.65 -13.23 -4.44
CA ARG A 36 -1.92 -14.42 -4.00
C ARG A 36 -1.55 -14.26 -2.52
N LEU A 37 -2.07 -15.16 -1.70
CA LEU A 37 -1.67 -15.33 -0.31
C LEU A 37 -0.73 -16.53 -0.24
N SER A 38 0.53 -16.30 0.15
CA SER A 38 1.54 -17.34 0.28
C SER A 38 2.00 -17.50 1.73
N TYR A 39 2.47 -18.70 2.06
CA TYR A 39 3.11 -19.01 3.33
C TYR A 39 4.38 -19.83 3.05
N VAL A 40 5.49 -19.40 3.65
CA VAL A 40 6.76 -20.13 3.64
C VAL A 40 7.32 -20.18 5.06
N LEU A 41 7.78 -21.36 5.47
CA LEU A 41 8.52 -21.52 6.72
C LEU A 41 10.00 -21.31 6.43
N ILE A 42 10.64 -20.38 7.12
CA ILE A 42 12.03 -20.00 6.90
C ILE A 42 12.87 -20.49 8.07
N HIS A 43 13.88 -21.30 7.80
CA HIS A 43 14.90 -21.64 8.80
C HIS A 43 15.81 -20.43 9.05
N GLN A 44 15.97 -20.07 10.31
CA GLN A 44 16.76 -18.92 10.71
C GLN A 44 18.24 -19.32 10.96
N PRO A 45 19.21 -18.43 10.72
CA PRO A 45 20.64 -18.73 10.84
C PRO A 45 21.11 -18.70 12.31
N VAL A 46 20.51 -19.53 13.16
CA VAL A 46 20.74 -19.56 14.63
C VAL A 46 22.22 -19.74 15.00
N ASN A 47 22.97 -20.50 14.21
CA ASN A 47 24.40 -20.76 14.45
C ASN A 47 25.33 -19.63 13.98
N GLN A 48 24.79 -18.59 13.33
CA GLN A 48 25.55 -17.45 12.80
C GLN A 48 25.37 -16.19 13.66
N VAL A 49 24.61 -16.27 14.75
CA VAL A 49 24.34 -15.14 15.65
C VAL A 49 24.65 -15.51 17.10
N SER A 50 24.98 -14.51 17.91
CA SER A 50 25.36 -14.69 19.33
C SER A 50 24.21 -14.49 20.31
N TYR A 51 23.00 -14.24 19.82
CA TYR A 51 21.80 -13.97 20.61
C TYR A 51 20.75 -15.06 20.37
N GLY A 52 19.79 -15.19 21.29
CA GLY A 52 18.69 -16.15 21.14
C GLY A 52 17.86 -15.82 19.91
N LEU A 53 17.76 -16.78 19.00
CA LEU A 53 16.99 -16.68 17.76
C LEU A 53 16.10 -17.92 17.62
N ASP A 54 14.81 -17.73 17.35
CA ASP A 54 13.90 -18.85 17.10
C ASP A 54 14.33 -19.61 15.83
N PRO A 55 14.42 -20.96 15.85
CA PRO A 55 14.95 -21.72 14.72
C PRO A 55 14.18 -21.56 13.41
N THR A 56 12.90 -21.20 13.48
CA THR A 56 12.05 -21.03 12.31
C THR A 56 11.19 -19.77 12.41
N MET A 57 10.87 -19.19 11.26
CA MET A 57 10.02 -18.02 11.09
C MET A 57 8.97 -18.31 10.02
N GLY A 58 7.70 -18.12 10.35
CA GLY A 58 6.61 -18.17 9.38
C GLY A 58 6.50 -16.84 8.65
N PHE A 59 6.64 -16.86 7.32
CA PHE A 59 6.65 -15.67 6.49
C PHE A 59 5.49 -15.73 5.51
N VAL A 60 4.56 -14.79 5.64
CA VAL A 60 3.37 -14.71 4.77
C VAL A 60 3.58 -13.66 3.70
N GLY A 61 3.14 -13.97 2.49
CA GLY A 61 3.11 -13.03 1.37
C GLY A 61 1.70 -12.66 0.97
N PHE A 62 1.50 -11.38 0.68
CA PHE A 62 0.31 -10.83 0.03
C PHE A 62 0.76 -10.18 -1.28
N ASN A 63 0.42 -10.76 -2.42
CA ASN A 63 0.82 -10.26 -3.73
C ASN A 63 -0.40 -9.98 -4.60
N TYR A 64 -0.47 -8.80 -5.21
CA TYR A 64 -1.47 -8.46 -6.21
C TYR A 64 -0.90 -8.68 -7.61
N ASN A 65 -1.33 -9.76 -8.26
CA ASN A 65 -0.87 -10.16 -9.58
C ASN A 65 -1.75 -9.60 -10.69
N ILE A 66 -1.10 -9.04 -11.70
CA ILE A 66 -1.68 -8.42 -12.90
C ILE A 66 -1.16 -9.20 -14.12
N PRO A 67 -2.04 -9.89 -14.87
CA PRO A 67 -1.64 -10.50 -16.12
C PRO A 67 -1.19 -9.44 -17.14
N ILE A 68 -0.05 -9.69 -17.78
CA ILE A 68 0.42 -8.91 -18.92
C ILE A 68 -0.10 -9.53 -20.21
N ASN A 69 -0.09 -10.87 -20.28
CA ASN A 69 -0.66 -11.67 -21.36
C ASN A 69 -1.06 -13.06 -20.81
N ASP A 70 -1.34 -14.02 -21.69
CA ASP A 70 -1.84 -15.36 -21.32
C ASP A 70 -0.87 -16.20 -20.47
N TRP A 71 0.42 -15.88 -20.49
CA TRP A 71 1.45 -16.63 -19.79
C TRP A 71 2.33 -15.79 -18.85
N LEU A 72 2.40 -14.48 -19.04
CA LEU A 72 3.23 -13.56 -18.27
C LEU A 72 2.37 -12.72 -17.34
N TYR A 73 2.79 -12.59 -16.09
CA TYR A 73 2.19 -11.69 -15.12
C TYR A 73 3.25 -10.90 -14.37
N THR A 74 2.86 -9.73 -13.89
CA THR A 74 3.62 -8.95 -12.92
C THR A 74 2.77 -8.72 -11.68
N GLY A 75 3.29 -8.00 -10.71
CA GLY A 75 2.55 -7.65 -9.53
C GLY A 75 3.40 -6.86 -8.56
N ALA A 76 2.76 -6.52 -7.46
CA ALA A 76 3.44 -5.98 -6.31
C ALA A 76 2.92 -6.65 -5.05
N GLY A 77 3.77 -6.78 -4.05
CA GLY A 77 3.42 -7.51 -2.86
C GLY A 77 4.21 -7.13 -1.64
N PHE A 78 3.64 -7.55 -0.53
CA PHE A 78 4.13 -7.36 0.81
C PHE A 78 4.40 -8.74 1.43
N HIS A 79 5.47 -8.86 2.21
CA HIS A 79 5.66 -10.03 3.05
C HIS A 79 5.94 -9.62 4.49
N GLY A 80 5.42 -10.40 5.44
CA GLY A 80 5.56 -10.15 6.87
C GLY A 80 5.80 -11.43 7.66
N ALA A 81 6.62 -11.33 8.71
CA ALA A 81 6.78 -12.41 9.67
C ALA A 81 5.55 -12.50 10.61
N ILE A 82 5.02 -13.72 10.80
CA ILE A 82 3.86 -13.99 11.66
C ILE A 82 4.10 -15.06 12.72
N THR A 83 5.22 -15.76 12.67
CA THR A 83 5.67 -16.66 13.76
C THR A 83 7.19 -16.56 13.92
N GLY A 84 7.70 -17.08 15.03
CA GLY A 84 9.10 -16.93 15.42
C GLY A 84 9.28 -15.68 16.28
N ASP A 85 10.46 -15.06 16.20
CA ASP A 85 10.84 -13.88 16.97
C ASP A 85 11.15 -12.65 16.10
N GLN A 86 10.75 -12.72 14.83
CA GLN A 86 11.01 -11.69 13.82
C GLN A 86 9.80 -10.79 13.55
N GLY A 87 8.88 -10.64 14.51
CA GLY A 87 7.80 -9.65 14.42
C GLY A 87 8.33 -8.28 14.01
N GLY A 88 7.63 -7.60 13.11
CA GLY A 88 8.10 -6.35 12.49
C GLY A 88 9.06 -6.51 11.30
N LEU A 89 9.42 -7.74 10.92
CA LEU A 89 10.10 -7.97 9.64
C LEU A 89 9.07 -7.86 8.50
N PHE A 90 9.19 -6.79 7.73
CA PHE A 90 8.31 -6.47 6.62
C PHE A 90 9.09 -6.19 5.35
N THR A 91 8.58 -6.64 4.21
CA THR A 91 9.17 -6.34 2.91
C THR A 91 8.10 -5.90 1.92
N LEU A 92 8.49 -5.03 1.00
CA LEU A 92 7.68 -4.56 -0.11
C LEU A 92 8.47 -4.74 -1.40
N GLY A 93 7.81 -5.16 -2.47
CA GLY A 93 8.48 -5.34 -3.74
C GLY A 93 7.55 -5.58 -4.91
N VAL A 94 8.17 -5.83 -6.06
CA VAL A 94 7.51 -6.16 -7.31
C VAL A 94 7.85 -7.59 -7.71
N ASN A 95 6.94 -8.24 -8.42
CA ASN A 95 7.14 -9.58 -8.94
C ASN A 95 6.96 -9.64 -10.46
N LEU A 96 7.67 -10.58 -11.07
CA LEU A 96 7.52 -10.98 -12.45
C LEU A 96 7.42 -12.50 -12.48
N GLY A 97 6.45 -13.04 -13.20
CA GLY A 97 6.22 -14.47 -13.22
C GLY A 97 5.59 -14.98 -14.50
N VAL A 98 5.73 -16.29 -14.70
CA VAL A 98 5.16 -17.03 -15.80
C VAL A 98 4.20 -18.09 -15.29
N ASN A 99 3.12 -18.32 -16.02
CA ASN A 99 2.10 -19.30 -15.72
C ASN A 99 1.71 -20.04 -17.01
N LEU A 100 2.13 -21.29 -17.16
CA LEU A 100 1.97 -22.04 -18.40
C LEU A 100 1.07 -23.26 -18.18
N PRO A 101 0.10 -23.54 -19.06
CA PRO A 101 -0.73 -24.72 -18.93
C PRO A 101 0.11 -26.00 -19.12
N ILE A 102 -0.06 -26.98 -18.22
CA ILE A 102 0.50 -28.33 -18.37
C ILE A 102 -0.58 -29.27 -18.87
N TYR A 103 -1.68 -29.37 -18.11
CA TYR A 103 -2.80 -30.25 -18.45
C TYR A 103 -4.09 -29.82 -17.74
N LYS A 104 -5.15 -29.54 -18.51
CA LYS A 104 -6.45 -29.10 -18.00
C LYS A 104 -6.31 -27.92 -17.02
N ASN A 105 -6.48 -28.20 -15.73
CA ASN A 105 -6.49 -27.24 -14.65
C ASN A 105 -5.13 -27.12 -13.94
N LEU A 106 -4.12 -27.88 -14.39
CA LEU A 106 -2.77 -27.88 -13.83
C LEU A 106 -1.84 -27.00 -14.69
N TYR A 107 -1.13 -26.10 -14.02
CA TYR A 107 -0.25 -25.10 -14.60
C TYR A 107 1.12 -25.17 -13.93
N PHE A 108 2.15 -24.89 -14.71
CA PHE A 108 3.48 -24.53 -14.23
C PHE A 108 3.45 -23.07 -13.79
N ASP A 109 3.98 -22.76 -12.60
CA ASP A 109 4.13 -21.39 -12.12
C ASP A 109 5.57 -21.16 -11.68
N ALA A 110 6.20 -20.12 -12.21
CA ALA A 110 7.50 -19.66 -11.74
C ALA A 110 7.50 -18.14 -11.65
N ASN A 111 8.07 -17.58 -10.59
CA ASN A 111 8.11 -16.14 -10.40
C ASN A 111 9.31 -15.71 -9.57
N VAL A 112 9.70 -14.45 -9.71
CA VAL A 112 10.72 -13.82 -8.88
C VAL A 112 10.11 -12.56 -8.29
N HIS A 113 10.18 -12.44 -6.97
CA HIS A 113 9.92 -11.21 -6.25
C HIS A 113 11.24 -10.50 -5.93
N PHE A 114 11.33 -9.21 -6.20
CA PHE A 114 12.44 -8.35 -5.80
C PHE A 114 11.88 -7.20 -4.96
N GLY A 115 12.49 -6.97 -3.80
CA GLY A 115 11.99 -5.98 -2.86
C GLY A 115 13.04 -5.46 -1.90
N GLY A 116 12.56 -4.59 -1.03
CA GLY A 116 13.29 -4.05 0.11
C GLY A 116 12.48 -4.20 1.37
N GLY A 117 13.13 -3.97 2.50
CA GLY A 117 12.51 -3.89 3.81
C GLY A 117 13.40 -4.49 4.87
N GLY A 118 12.80 -5.17 5.83
CA GLY A 118 13.52 -5.88 6.87
C GLY A 118 12.83 -5.78 8.23
N GLY A 119 13.44 -6.47 9.17
CA GLY A 119 13.22 -6.37 10.62
C GLY A 119 14.60 -6.31 11.27
N TYR A 120 14.79 -6.92 12.42
CA TYR A 120 16.09 -7.12 13.10
C TYR A 120 17.33 -6.98 12.19
N ARG A 121 17.96 -5.80 12.28
CA ARG A 121 18.93 -5.28 11.30
C ARG A 121 20.12 -6.20 11.03
N SER A 122 20.50 -7.04 12.00
CA SER A 122 21.62 -7.99 11.90
C SER A 122 21.39 -9.07 10.84
N LEU A 123 20.15 -9.56 10.68
CA LEU A 123 19.86 -10.68 9.80
C LEU A 123 19.76 -10.26 8.32
N VAL A 124 19.27 -9.03 8.09
CA VAL A 124 18.92 -8.53 6.75
C VAL A 124 19.86 -7.43 6.23
N ASN A 125 20.63 -6.78 7.11
CA ASN A 125 21.60 -5.72 6.83
C ASN A 125 21.04 -4.54 6.00
N GLY A 126 21.12 -4.59 4.66
CA GLY A 126 20.62 -3.55 3.76
C GLY A 126 19.11 -3.63 3.48
N GLY A 127 18.50 -4.79 3.72
CA GLY A 127 17.07 -5.02 3.53
C GLY A 127 16.68 -5.63 2.19
N GLY A 128 17.64 -5.83 1.28
CA GLY A 128 17.37 -6.31 -0.06
C GLY A 128 17.00 -7.77 -0.05
N ILE A 129 15.86 -8.08 -0.67
CA ILE A 129 15.30 -9.42 -0.74
C ILE A 129 15.01 -9.82 -2.17
N ILE A 130 15.34 -11.07 -2.49
CA ILE A 130 14.90 -11.75 -3.70
C ILE A 130 14.25 -13.09 -3.32
N ILE A 131 13.10 -13.39 -3.92
CA ILE A 131 12.35 -14.64 -3.69
C ILE A 131 12.00 -15.26 -5.05
N PRO A 132 12.90 -16.07 -5.65
CA PRO A 132 12.53 -16.95 -6.72
C PRO A 132 11.66 -18.12 -6.22
N ASN A 133 10.65 -18.44 -7.02
CA ASN A 133 9.69 -19.51 -6.79
C ASN A 133 9.52 -20.33 -8.07
N ILE A 134 9.41 -21.64 -7.95
CA ILE A 134 9.07 -22.55 -9.04
C ILE A 134 8.17 -23.68 -8.54
N GLY A 135 7.10 -23.99 -9.26
CA GLY A 135 6.17 -25.01 -8.81
C GLY A 135 4.96 -25.21 -9.70
N LEU A 136 3.90 -25.70 -9.07
CA LEU A 136 2.66 -26.08 -9.72
C LEU A 136 1.48 -25.30 -9.15
N GLN A 137 0.55 -24.96 -10.03
CA GLN A 137 -0.69 -24.29 -9.71
C GLN A 137 -1.87 -25.09 -10.26
N PHE A 138 -2.86 -25.34 -9.42
CA PHE A 138 -4.12 -25.94 -9.78
C PHE A 138 -5.25 -24.91 -9.74
N LYS A 139 -5.92 -24.69 -10.87
CA LYS A 139 -7.01 -23.70 -11.03
C LYS A 139 -8.38 -24.38 -10.98
N LYS A 140 -9.27 -23.94 -10.08
CA LYS A 140 -10.63 -24.48 -9.96
C LYS A 140 -11.64 -23.41 -9.54
N LYS A 141 -12.69 -23.23 -10.35
CA LYS A 141 -13.81 -22.31 -10.07
C LYS A 141 -13.36 -20.87 -9.73
N GLY A 142 -12.34 -20.38 -10.45
CA GLY A 142 -11.78 -19.03 -10.27
C GLY A 142 -10.73 -18.90 -9.17
N TYR A 143 -10.62 -19.86 -8.24
CA TYR A 143 -9.55 -19.91 -7.25
C TYR A 143 -8.38 -20.74 -7.78
N SER A 144 -7.17 -20.42 -7.32
CA SER A 144 -5.99 -21.24 -7.58
C SER A 144 -5.35 -21.69 -6.28
N PHE A 145 -4.80 -22.89 -6.27
CA PHE A 145 -3.97 -23.40 -5.17
C PHE A 145 -2.65 -23.83 -5.76
N GLY A 146 -1.55 -23.64 -5.05
CA GLY A 146 -0.28 -24.13 -5.54
C GLY A 146 0.74 -24.41 -4.47
N VAL A 147 1.74 -25.15 -4.90
CA VAL A 147 2.89 -25.57 -4.11
C VAL A 147 4.13 -25.22 -4.91
N GLN A 148 5.10 -24.58 -4.26
CA GLN A 148 6.31 -24.09 -4.89
C GLN A 148 7.53 -24.47 -4.07
N TYR A 149 8.63 -24.77 -4.75
CA TYR A 149 9.95 -24.65 -4.17
C TYR A 149 10.36 -23.18 -4.21
N THR A 150 10.71 -22.64 -3.05
CA THR A 150 10.91 -21.21 -2.81
C THR A 150 12.27 -21.01 -2.19
N TYR A 151 13.05 -20.06 -2.69
CA TYR A 151 14.30 -19.65 -2.04
C TYR A 151 14.18 -18.21 -1.59
N VAL A 152 14.11 -17.98 -0.29
CA VAL A 152 14.12 -16.63 0.28
C VAL A 152 15.56 -16.23 0.53
N ASN A 153 15.99 -15.09 -0.04
CA ASN A 153 17.35 -14.60 0.10
C ASN A 153 17.35 -13.10 0.39
N PHE A 154 17.67 -12.73 1.63
CA PHE A 154 18.09 -11.37 1.94
C PHE A 154 19.54 -11.20 1.51
N PHE A 155 19.76 -10.88 0.23
CA PHE A 155 21.08 -10.88 -0.40
C PHE A 155 22.05 -9.84 0.18
N THR A 156 21.56 -8.88 0.95
CA THR A 156 22.40 -7.94 1.70
C THR A 156 22.83 -8.47 3.06
N GLY A 157 22.19 -9.51 3.60
CA GLY A 157 22.38 -10.05 4.95
C GLY A 157 22.69 -11.55 4.99
N ILE A 158 22.43 -12.16 6.14
CA ILE A 158 22.68 -13.59 6.39
C ILE A 158 21.40 -14.44 6.34
N GLN A 159 20.22 -13.83 6.40
CA GLN A 159 18.94 -14.53 6.35
C GLN A 159 18.65 -15.08 4.95
N LYS A 160 18.76 -16.40 4.81
CA LYS A 160 18.45 -17.12 3.57
C LYS A 160 18.01 -18.54 3.86
N ASN A 161 17.03 -19.04 3.12
CA ASN A 161 16.58 -20.43 3.21
C ASN A 161 15.77 -20.83 1.98
N ASP A 162 15.97 -22.04 1.50
CA ASP A 162 15.05 -22.72 0.61
C ASP A 162 14.04 -23.57 1.39
N ASN A 163 12.78 -23.55 0.95
CA ASN A 163 11.73 -24.39 1.49
C ASN A 163 10.58 -24.60 0.49
N VAL A 164 9.68 -25.51 0.81
CA VAL A 164 8.39 -25.64 0.13
C VAL A 164 7.45 -24.57 0.69
N SER A 165 6.89 -23.76 -0.20
CA SER A 165 5.82 -22.81 0.11
C SER A 165 4.50 -23.27 -0.50
N VAL A 166 3.41 -22.77 0.08
CA VAL A 166 2.06 -22.98 -0.42
C VAL A 166 1.41 -21.63 -0.66
N PHE A 167 0.48 -21.58 -1.62
CA PHE A 167 -0.28 -20.37 -1.87
C PHE A 167 -1.71 -20.65 -2.31
N VAL A 168 -2.58 -19.67 -2.07
CA VAL A 168 -3.92 -19.57 -2.64
C VAL A 168 -4.04 -18.27 -3.44
N GLU A 169 -4.67 -18.33 -4.59
CA GLU A 169 -5.03 -17.14 -5.36
C GLU A 169 -6.55 -16.93 -5.36
N ILE A 170 -6.92 -15.70 -5.04
CA ILE A 170 -8.29 -15.23 -5.03
C ILE A 170 -8.47 -14.31 -6.25
N PRO A 171 -9.44 -14.60 -7.14
CA PRO A 171 -9.62 -13.82 -8.35
C PRO A 171 -10.17 -12.43 -8.00
N THR A 172 -9.66 -11.41 -8.68
CA THR A 172 -10.18 -10.04 -8.63
C THR A 172 -10.44 -9.53 -10.04
N LEU A 173 -11.41 -8.64 -10.17
CA LEU A 173 -11.80 -8.08 -11.46
C LEU A 173 -11.84 -6.56 -11.33
N LEU A 174 -11.07 -5.88 -12.17
CA LEU A 174 -11.17 -4.44 -12.35
C LEU A 174 -11.76 -4.14 -13.72
N ARG A 175 -12.79 -3.29 -13.74
CA ARG A 175 -13.37 -2.75 -14.98
C ARG A 175 -12.80 -1.36 -15.18
N THR A 176 -12.05 -1.21 -16.26
CA THR A 176 -11.22 -0.05 -16.53
C THR A 176 -11.38 0.39 -17.99
N SER A 177 -10.72 1.48 -18.35
CA SER A 177 -10.45 1.90 -19.71
C SER A 177 -9.08 2.60 -19.74
N SER A 178 -8.68 3.07 -20.92
CA SER A 178 -7.44 3.82 -21.09
C SER A 178 -7.41 5.06 -20.18
N TYR A 179 -6.22 5.38 -19.70
CA TYR A 179 -5.97 6.59 -18.94
C TYR A 179 -6.25 7.88 -19.73
N ALA A 180 -6.26 7.82 -21.07
CA ALA A 180 -6.71 8.93 -21.93
C ALA A 180 -8.12 9.43 -21.60
N ASP A 181 -8.95 8.55 -21.03
CA ASP A 181 -10.32 8.87 -20.62
C ASP A 181 -10.44 9.34 -19.17
N ALA A 182 -9.33 9.56 -18.46
CA ALA A 182 -9.37 10.08 -17.09
C ALA A 182 -10.11 11.43 -17.00
N GLN A 183 -10.91 11.60 -15.95
CA GLN A 183 -11.63 12.84 -15.63
C GLN A 183 -12.67 13.30 -16.67
N LYS A 184 -13.01 12.47 -17.66
CA LYS A 184 -14.10 12.70 -18.61
C LYS A 184 -15.45 12.40 -17.96
N THR A 185 -16.52 12.93 -18.54
CA THR A 185 -17.88 12.68 -18.04
C THR A 185 -18.76 12.10 -19.13
N PHE A 186 -19.45 11.02 -18.79
CA PHE A 186 -20.26 10.23 -19.71
C PHE A 186 -21.73 10.23 -19.29
N ILE A 187 -22.63 10.34 -20.26
CA ILE A 187 -24.07 10.14 -20.05
C ILE A 187 -24.40 8.67 -20.28
N VAL A 188 -25.13 8.09 -19.32
CA VAL A 188 -25.61 6.71 -19.39
C VAL A 188 -26.98 6.71 -20.05
N ASN A 189 -27.01 6.53 -21.38
CA ASN A 189 -28.26 6.43 -22.13
C ASN A 189 -28.73 4.98 -22.22
N ASN A 190 -30.04 4.75 -22.04
CA ASN A 190 -30.68 3.43 -22.21
C ASN A 190 -30.53 2.84 -23.64
N LYS A 191 -30.05 3.64 -24.59
CA LYS A 191 -29.74 3.23 -25.97
C LYS A 191 -28.39 2.52 -26.14
N SER A 192 -27.51 2.54 -25.13
CA SER A 192 -26.27 1.78 -25.19
C SER A 192 -26.58 0.28 -25.26
N LYS A 193 -26.25 -0.32 -26.41
CA LYS A 193 -26.35 -1.77 -26.65
C LYS A 193 -25.31 -2.56 -25.86
N ASP A 194 -24.34 -1.89 -25.26
CA ASP A 194 -23.22 -2.55 -24.61
C ASP A 194 -23.63 -3.13 -23.25
N LYS A 195 -23.69 -4.46 -23.19
CA LYS A 195 -23.99 -5.21 -21.95
C LYS A 195 -22.84 -5.10 -20.95
N PHE A 196 -21.64 -4.70 -21.39
CA PHE A 196 -20.44 -4.64 -20.57
C PHE A 196 -20.60 -3.73 -19.35
N TRP A 197 -21.03 -2.49 -19.56
CA TRP A 197 -21.14 -1.50 -18.48
C TRP A 197 -22.41 -1.64 -17.63
N LYS A 198 -23.38 -2.47 -18.05
CA LYS A 198 -24.61 -2.78 -17.30
C LYS A 198 -24.33 -3.76 -16.16
N LYS A 199 -23.44 -3.36 -15.27
CA LYS A 199 -23.01 -4.11 -14.09
C LYS A 199 -23.15 -3.25 -12.84
N PRO A 200 -23.43 -3.86 -11.68
CA PRO A 200 -23.38 -3.15 -10.41
C PRO A 200 -21.98 -2.61 -10.15
N ALA A 201 -21.92 -1.38 -9.66
CA ALA A 201 -20.69 -0.75 -9.18
C ALA A 201 -20.19 -1.44 -7.90
N VAL A 202 -18.91 -1.29 -7.59
CA VAL A 202 -18.31 -1.74 -6.34
C VAL A 202 -18.41 -0.59 -5.32
N LYS A 203 -19.06 -0.86 -4.18
CA LYS A 203 -19.04 0.04 -3.02
C LYS A 203 -17.75 -0.19 -2.25
N SER A 204 -16.92 0.85 -2.17
CA SER A 204 -15.67 0.83 -1.41
C SER A 204 -15.56 2.05 -0.50
N VAL A 205 -14.73 1.93 0.53
CA VAL A 205 -14.35 3.03 1.41
C VAL A 205 -12.84 3.10 1.45
N GLN A 206 -12.30 4.31 1.32
CA GLN A 206 -10.90 4.59 1.59
C GLN A 206 -10.86 5.49 2.81
N GLN A 207 -9.93 5.28 3.73
CA GLN A 207 -9.79 6.17 4.86
C GLN A 207 -8.36 6.34 5.32
N ILE A 208 -8.08 7.55 5.79
CA ILE A 208 -6.86 7.88 6.53
C ILE A 208 -7.22 7.82 8.01
N THR A 209 -6.46 7.05 8.78
CA THR A 209 -6.69 6.79 10.21
C THR A 209 -5.64 7.52 11.06
N PHE A 210 -6.09 8.13 12.15
CA PHE A 210 -5.25 8.74 13.16
C PHE A 210 -5.56 8.03 14.47
N ASP A 211 -4.71 7.05 14.81
CA ASP A 211 -4.96 6.15 15.93
C ASP A 211 -3.92 6.36 17.02
N TYR A 212 -4.37 6.18 18.25
CA TYR A 212 -3.59 6.31 19.46
C TYR A 212 -3.65 4.99 20.18
N PHE A 213 -2.48 4.39 20.38
CA PHE A 213 -2.34 3.15 21.13
C PHE A 213 -1.95 3.53 22.57
N PHE A 214 -2.64 2.91 23.52
CA PHE A 214 -2.39 3.02 24.95
C PHE A 214 -1.87 1.66 25.43
N PRO A 215 -0.55 1.43 25.36
CA PRO A 215 0.03 0.14 25.68
C PRO A 215 -0.06 -0.15 27.17
N PHE A 216 -0.20 -1.43 27.51
CA PHE A 216 -0.23 -1.90 28.89
C PHE A 216 0.35 -3.32 28.99
N GLY A 217 0.29 -3.90 30.19
CA GLY A 217 0.72 -5.28 30.42
C GLY A 217 2.24 -5.43 30.31
N ASN A 218 2.73 -6.32 29.45
CA ASN A 218 4.16 -6.57 29.24
C ASN A 218 4.71 -5.88 27.98
N SER A 219 4.01 -4.88 27.45
CA SER A 219 4.45 -4.09 26.30
C SER A 219 5.76 -3.37 26.60
N ARG A 220 6.84 -3.74 25.91
CA ARG A 220 8.18 -3.19 26.14
C ARG A 220 8.95 -3.03 24.84
N THR A 221 9.93 -2.14 24.82
CA THR A 221 10.79 -1.88 23.67
C THR A 221 11.72 -3.06 23.38
N ASP A 222 12.38 -3.04 22.22
CA ASP A 222 13.43 -4.01 21.91
C ASP A 222 14.73 -3.76 22.73
N ALA A 223 15.72 -4.62 22.52
CA ALA A 223 17.02 -4.56 23.21
C ALA A 223 17.82 -3.29 22.88
N SER A 224 17.47 -2.55 21.82
CA SER A 224 18.26 -1.44 21.29
C SER A 224 18.02 -0.11 22.01
N THR A 225 17.12 -0.09 22.99
CA THR A 225 16.81 1.07 23.83
C THR A 225 17.69 1.12 25.08
N THR A 226 17.73 2.28 25.76
CA THR A 226 18.47 2.47 27.01
C THR A 226 17.51 3.03 28.09
N PRO A 227 17.19 2.27 29.16
CA PRO A 227 17.57 0.88 29.41
C PRO A 227 16.96 -0.08 28.37
N SER A 228 17.61 -1.22 28.13
CA SER A 228 17.09 -2.25 27.22
C SER A 228 15.77 -2.81 27.73
N TYR A 229 14.85 -3.13 26.82
CA TYR A 229 13.54 -3.70 27.14
C TYR A 229 12.70 -2.82 28.08
N LYS A 230 12.79 -1.50 27.91
CA LYS A 230 12.03 -0.52 28.67
C LYS A 230 10.53 -0.74 28.45
N GLN A 231 9.78 -0.73 29.54
CA GLN A 231 8.32 -0.75 29.52
C GLN A 231 7.77 0.43 28.70
N ILE A 232 6.74 0.16 27.88
CA ILE A 232 6.02 1.17 27.10
C ILE A 232 4.73 1.50 27.84
N GLU A 233 4.67 2.67 28.47
CA GLU A 233 3.51 3.13 29.26
C GLU A 233 2.91 4.45 28.72
N HIS A 234 3.53 5.01 27.68
CA HIS A 234 3.10 6.25 27.05
C HIS A 234 2.33 5.99 25.76
N THR A 235 1.55 6.96 25.34
CA THR A 235 0.76 6.88 24.10
C THR A 235 1.67 6.77 22.88
N LEU A 236 1.32 5.84 22.00
CA LEU A 236 1.94 5.73 20.69
C LEU A 236 0.96 6.26 19.64
N SER A 237 1.43 7.11 18.74
CA SER A 237 0.59 7.72 17.71
C SER A 237 0.93 7.13 16.35
N VAL A 238 -0.09 6.62 15.67
CA VAL A 238 0.04 5.98 14.36
C VAL A 238 -0.84 6.67 13.32
N LEU A 239 -0.34 6.69 12.09
CA LEU A 239 -1.04 7.16 10.91
C LEU A 239 -1.22 5.97 9.97
N GLY A 240 -2.43 5.76 9.49
CA GLY A 240 -2.73 4.62 8.65
C GLY A 240 -3.63 4.90 7.48
N PHE A 241 -3.77 3.87 6.66
CA PHE A 241 -4.67 3.82 5.52
C PHE A 241 -5.45 2.52 5.52
N GLU A 242 -6.77 2.62 5.34
CA GLU A 242 -7.64 1.46 5.20
C GLU A 242 -8.44 1.53 3.90
N TYR A 243 -8.46 0.41 3.18
CA TYR A 243 -9.35 0.17 2.06
C TYR A 243 -10.39 -0.89 2.42
N GLN A 244 -11.67 -0.54 2.32
CA GLN A 244 -12.79 -1.44 2.53
C GLN A 244 -13.50 -1.74 1.21
N ARG A 245 -13.93 -2.99 1.02
CA ARG A 245 -14.83 -3.41 -0.05
C ARG A 245 -16.09 -4.03 0.55
N TYR A 246 -17.24 -3.48 0.22
CA TYR A 246 -18.53 -4.01 0.67
C TYR A 246 -18.90 -5.25 -0.15
N LEU A 247 -19.18 -6.35 0.55
CA LEU A 247 -19.65 -7.60 -0.03
C LEU A 247 -21.18 -7.61 -0.17
N ASN A 248 -21.86 -6.94 0.76
CA ASN A 248 -23.31 -6.73 0.75
C ASN A 248 -23.61 -5.35 1.39
N LYS A 249 -24.88 -5.07 1.71
CA LYS A 249 -25.30 -3.75 2.25
C LYS A 249 -24.51 -3.32 3.49
N ASN A 250 -24.18 -4.26 4.38
CA ASN A 250 -23.62 -3.95 5.69
C ASN A 250 -22.32 -4.69 6.04
N THR A 251 -21.93 -5.73 5.30
CA THR A 251 -20.69 -6.47 5.50
C THR A 251 -19.63 -6.01 4.51
N PHE A 252 -18.41 -5.77 5.01
CA PHE A 252 -17.25 -5.41 4.22
C PHE A 252 -16.04 -6.25 4.62
N ILE A 253 -15.12 -6.40 3.69
CA ILE A 253 -13.74 -6.84 3.94
C ILE A 253 -12.81 -5.65 3.83
N TYR A 254 -11.67 -5.68 4.50
CA TYR A 254 -10.74 -4.56 4.48
C TYR A 254 -9.28 -5.00 4.55
N ALA A 255 -8.42 -4.11 4.06
CA ALA A 255 -6.98 -4.12 4.27
C ALA A 255 -6.59 -2.79 4.92
N HIS A 256 -5.78 -2.86 5.96
CA HIS A 256 -5.38 -1.73 6.81
C HIS A 256 -3.87 -1.78 7.02
N VAL A 257 -3.22 -0.63 6.97
CA VAL A 257 -1.79 -0.49 7.23
C VAL A 257 -1.55 0.73 8.12
N ASP A 258 -0.80 0.57 9.20
CA ASP A 258 -0.40 1.67 10.09
C ASP A 258 1.12 1.84 10.12
N ALA A 259 1.55 3.09 10.30
CA ALA A 259 2.92 3.43 10.64
C ALA A 259 2.98 4.41 11.81
N MET A 260 3.88 4.16 12.74
CA MET A 260 4.07 4.98 13.94
C MET A 260 4.92 6.22 13.66
N TYR A 261 4.43 7.39 14.09
CA TYR A 261 5.10 8.69 13.93
C TYR A 261 5.41 9.40 15.25
N SER A 262 4.95 8.86 16.39
CA SER A 262 5.29 9.40 17.69
C SER A 262 5.15 8.34 18.77
N GLY A 263 5.95 8.47 19.83
CA GLY A 263 5.98 7.56 20.97
C GLY A 263 7.05 6.46 20.87
N LEU A 264 7.56 6.08 19.70
CA LEU A 264 8.60 5.06 19.62
C LEU A 264 9.68 5.41 18.58
N THR A 265 10.92 5.57 19.04
CA THR A 265 12.07 5.83 18.17
C THR A 265 12.28 4.66 17.22
N ALA A 266 12.37 4.94 15.91
CA ALA A 266 12.51 3.95 14.84
C ALA A 266 11.31 3.01 14.62
N GLY A 267 10.14 3.35 15.18
CA GLY A 267 8.82 2.99 14.66
C GLY A 267 8.26 1.60 15.01
N PHE A 268 7.00 1.45 14.62
CA PHE A 268 6.19 0.24 14.63
C PHE A 268 5.30 0.32 13.40
N MET A 269 5.04 -0.83 12.79
CA MET A 269 4.15 -0.95 11.63
C MET A 269 3.25 -2.16 11.84
N ASP A 270 2.02 -2.05 11.36
CA ASP A 270 1.14 -3.20 11.23
C ASP A 270 0.44 -3.24 9.88
N VAL A 271 0.03 -4.45 9.51
CA VAL A 271 -0.78 -4.72 8.33
C VAL A 271 -1.85 -5.72 8.71
N PHE A 272 -3.11 -5.30 8.62
CA PHE A 272 -4.27 -6.10 8.95
C PHE A 272 -5.16 -6.37 7.74
N PHE A 273 -5.65 -7.60 7.67
CA PHE A 273 -6.77 -7.96 6.80
C PHE A 273 -7.92 -8.45 7.67
N GLY A 274 -9.14 -8.10 7.28
CA GLY A 274 -10.26 -8.40 8.13
C GLY A 274 -11.62 -8.26 7.48
N ALA A 275 -12.63 -8.45 8.31
CA ALA A 275 -14.02 -8.23 7.96
C ALA A 275 -14.69 -7.36 9.01
N GLY A 276 -15.67 -6.57 8.56
CA GLY A 276 -16.48 -5.74 9.42
C GLY A 276 -17.93 -5.73 9.01
N LYS A 277 -18.78 -5.28 9.93
CA LYS A 277 -20.21 -5.19 9.75
C LYS A 277 -20.74 -3.88 10.32
N ASN A 278 -21.57 -3.19 9.55
CA ASN A 278 -22.41 -2.10 10.03
C ASN A 278 -23.67 -2.71 10.66
N PHE A 279 -23.84 -2.58 11.97
CA PHE A 279 -25.00 -3.16 12.66
C PHE A 279 -26.21 -2.22 12.66
N ILE A 280 -25.93 -0.91 12.67
CA ILE A 280 -26.94 0.16 12.58
C ILE A 280 -26.51 1.07 11.44
N GLU A 281 -27.35 1.22 10.42
CA GLU A 281 -27.10 2.12 9.30
C GLU A 281 -28.26 3.12 9.17
N THR A 282 -27.98 4.39 9.41
CA THR A 282 -28.93 5.49 9.18
C THR A 282 -28.45 6.36 8.01
N LYS A 283 -29.23 7.38 7.67
CA LYS A 283 -28.85 8.36 6.64
C LYS A 283 -27.54 9.10 6.99
N HIS A 284 -27.28 9.35 8.27
CA HIS A 284 -26.17 10.20 8.72
C HIS A 284 -25.15 9.46 9.59
N VAL A 285 -25.58 8.43 10.32
CA VAL A 285 -24.74 7.71 11.29
C VAL A 285 -24.75 6.21 11.00
N ASN A 286 -23.56 5.61 11.00
CA ASN A 286 -23.38 4.17 10.87
C ASN A 286 -22.59 3.64 12.07
N PHE A 287 -23.07 2.61 12.77
CA PHE A 287 -22.30 1.91 13.79
C PHE A 287 -21.72 0.64 13.20
N PHE A 288 -20.44 0.39 13.49
CA PHE A 288 -19.71 -0.74 12.94
C PHE A 288 -18.86 -1.43 13.99
N GLY A 289 -18.51 -2.68 13.68
CA GLY A 289 -17.41 -3.37 14.32
C GLY A 289 -16.72 -4.26 13.30
N LYS A 290 -15.43 -4.44 13.53
CA LYS A 290 -14.53 -5.12 12.62
C LYS A 290 -13.52 -5.92 13.42
N PHE A 291 -13.03 -6.97 12.78
CA PHE A 291 -11.97 -7.81 13.30
C PHE A 291 -10.90 -7.97 12.23
N GLY A 292 -9.66 -7.67 12.60
CA GLY A 292 -8.48 -7.85 11.77
C GLY A 292 -7.55 -8.91 12.33
N ILE A 293 -6.89 -9.62 11.43
CA ILE A 293 -5.73 -10.46 11.71
C ILE A 293 -4.63 -10.08 10.74
N GLY A 294 -3.39 -10.06 11.23
CA GLY A 294 -2.33 -9.39 10.51
C GLY A 294 -0.95 -9.67 11.03
N ALA A 295 0.01 -8.98 10.44
CA ALA A 295 1.38 -8.97 10.91
C ALA A 295 1.68 -7.58 11.50
N ALA A 296 2.34 -7.55 12.65
CA ALA A 296 2.70 -6.34 13.37
C ALA A 296 4.14 -6.42 13.89
N GLY A 297 4.77 -5.27 13.99
CA GLY A 297 5.91 -5.07 14.87
C GLY A 297 6.89 -4.00 14.45
N GLY A 298 8.06 -4.03 15.08
CA GLY A 298 9.09 -3.01 14.90
C GLY A 298 9.99 -2.95 16.13
N ARG A 299 10.14 -1.76 16.73
CA ARG A 299 10.97 -1.54 17.93
C ARG A 299 10.34 -1.99 19.24
N ILE A 300 9.49 -2.99 19.16
CA ILE A 300 8.84 -3.63 20.29
C ILE A 300 9.56 -4.96 20.54
N PHE A 301 9.65 -5.37 21.81
CA PHE A 301 10.28 -6.63 22.22
C PHE A 301 9.86 -7.77 21.30
N PRO A 302 10.78 -8.71 20.94
CA PRO A 302 10.49 -9.74 19.94
C PRO A 302 9.12 -10.39 20.17
N GLU A 303 8.21 -10.03 19.29
CA GLU A 303 6.84 -10.51 19.25
C GLU A 303 6.72 -11.54 18.14
N GLY A 304 5.74 -12.44 18.28
CA GLY A 304 5.51 -13.49 17.29
C GLY A 304 5.22 -12.97 15.89
N GLY A 305 4.90 -11.69 15.73
CA GLY A 305 4.55 -11.05 14.47
C GLY A 305 3.06 -11.14 14.16
N LEU A 306 2.40 -12.28 14.44
CA LEU A 306 0.94 -12.39 14.28
C LEU A 306 0.22 -11.50 15.29
N ALA A 307 -0.67 -10.65 14.80
CA ALA A 307 -1.50 -9.78 15.63
C ALA A 307 -2.98 -9.87 15.27
N ILE A 308 -3.82 -9.47 16.22
CA ILE A 308 -5.27 -9.30 16.05
C ILE A 308 -5.69 -7.90 16.45
N TYR A 309 -6.74 -7.41 15.80
CA TYR A 309 -7.29 -6.09 16.06
C TYR A 309 -8.82 -6.06 15.96
N PRO A 310 -9.56 -6.55 16.99
CA PRO A 310 -10.97 -6.22 17.17
C PRO A 310 -11.16 -4.72 17.45
N SER A 311 -12.12 -4.10 16.77
CA SER A 311 -12.51 -2.71 17.03
C SER A 311 -13.98 -2.46 16.71
N ALA A 312 -14.53 -1.42 17.34
CA ALA A 312 -15.89 -0.94 17.12
C ALA A 312 -15.93 0.59 17.12
N GLY A 313 -16.89 1.15 16.40
CA GLY A 313 -16.97 2.59 16.23
C GLY A 313 -18.23 3.04 15.52
N PHE A 314 -18.23 4.31 15.16
CA PHE A 314 -19.30 4.90 14.36
C PHE A 314 -18.78 5.93 13.38
N ASP A 315 -19.52 6.08 12.28
CA ASP A 315 -19.28 7.04 11.22
C ASP A 315 -20.36 8.12 11.26
N VAL A 316 -19.95 9.37 11.05
CA VAL A 316 -20.82 10.50 10.72
C VAL A 316 -20.58 10.87 9.25
N LYS A 317 -21.59 10.65 8.41
CA LYS A 317 -21.59 11.04 7.00
C LYS A 317 -21.80 12.55 6.88
N LEU A 318 -20.73 13.27 6.57
CA LEU A 318 -20.77 14.72 6.36
C LEU A 318 -21.36 15.06 4.98
N THR A 319 -21.04 14.26 3.97
CA THR A 319 -21.59 14.36 2.62
C THR A 319 -21.88 12.97 2.04
N LYS A 320 -22.31 12.88 0.78
CA LYS A 320 -22.47 11.60 0.07
C LYS A 320 -21.14 10.86 -0.14
N GLN A 321 -20.02 11.59 -0.11
CA GLN A 321 -18.68 11.09 -0.43
C GLN A 321 -17.78 11.08 0.80
N PHE A 322 -17.96 12.00 1.74
CA PHE A 322 -17.06 12.18 2.88
C PHE A 322 -17.75 11.88 4.20
N GLY A 323 -17.01 11.25 5.11
CA GLY A 323 -17.45 11.03 6.49
C GLY A 323 -16.29 11.12 7.46
N LEU A 324 -16.63 11.30 8.72
CA LEU A 324 -15.73 11.20 9.85
C LEU A 324 -16.05 9.90 10.60
N SER A 325 -15.04 9.12 10.92
CA SER A 325 -15.16 7.89 11.71
C SER A 325 -14.48 8.08 13.04
N THR A 326 -15.03 7.53 14.10
CA THR A 326 -14.38 7.40 15.41
C THR A 326 -14.49 5.97 15.87
N HIS A 327 -13.44 5.44 16.47
CA HIS A 327 -13.42 4.04 16.90
C HIS A 327 -12.54 3.84 18.13
N ALA A 328 -12.80 2.72 18.80
CA ALA A 328 -11.94 2.16 19.82
C ALA A 328 -11.75 0.66 19.56
N GLY A 329 -10.64 0.12 20.04
CA GLY A 329 -10.33 -1.28 19.82
C GLY A 329 -9.25 -1.78 20.76
N TYR A 330 -8.78 -2.98 20.42
CA TYR A 330 -7.79 -3.70 21.20
C TYR A 330 -6.82 -4.36 20.24
N HIS A 331 -5.57 -3.91 20.26
CA HIS A 331 -4.49 -4.45 19.45
C HIS A 331 -3.69 -5.43 20.29
N LYS A 332 -3.48 -6.65 19.80
CA LYS A 332 -2.72 -7.68 20.53
C LYS A 332 -1.90 -8.56 19.60
N SER A 333 -0.64 -8.78 19.95
CA SER A 333 0.19 -9.81 19.35
C SER A 333 -0.15 -11.19 19.95
N VAL A 334 -0.36 -12.19 19.10
CA VAL A 334 -0.92 -13.52 19.46
C VAL A 334 0.16 -14.52 19.89
N GLY A 335 1.40 -14.30 19.52
CA GLY A 335 2.55 -15.15 19.87
C GLY A 335 3.75 -14.36 20.41
N GLY A 336 4.72 -15.06 20.99
CA GLY A 336 5.92 -14.49 21.63
C GLY A 336 5.80 -14.34 23.15
N ILE A 337 6.95 -14.25 23.84
CA ILE A 337 7.04 -14.17 25.32
C ILE A 337 6.57 -12.79 25.84
N ALA A 338 6.62 -11.75 25.01
CA ALA A 338 5.96 -10.46 25.27
C ALA A 338 4.99 -10.15 24.12
N SER A 339 3.70 -10.13 24.42
CA SER A 339 2.67 -9.72 23.47
C SER A 339 2.48 -8.22 23.61
N PHE A 340 2.88 -7.44 22.59
CA PHE A 340 2.41 -6.06 22.50
C PHE A 340 0.90 -6.03 22.64
N GLU A 341 0.41 -5.20 23.55
CA GLU A 341 -1.00 -5.14 23.88
C GLU A 341 -1.37 -3.69 24.20
N ALA A 342 -2.37 -3.19 23.49
CA ALA A 342 -2.82 -1.81 23.64
C ALA A 342 -4.34 -1.70 23.48
N ILE A 343 -4.94 -0.85 24.28
CA ILE A 343 -6.24 -0.27 23.94
C ILE A 343 -5.98 0.79 22.88
N THR A 344 -6.85 0.86 21.87
CA THR A 344 -6.73 1.85 20.82
C THR A 344 -7.93 2.78 20.82
N ALA A 345 -7.70 4.05 20.47
CA ALA A 345 -8.76 4.97 20.11
C ALA A 345 -8.28 5.86 18.98
N GLY A 346 -9.18 6.23 18.07
CA GLY A 346 -8.79 7.00 16.91
C GLY A 346 -9.96 7.57 16.14
N PHE A 347 -9.61 8.42 15.18
CA PHE A 347 -10.56 8.97 14.21
C PHE A 347 -10.04 8.83 12.79
N SER A 348 -10.95 8.92 11.82
CA SER A 348 -10.59 8.67 10.42
C SER A 348 -11.39 9.53 9.46
N LEU A 349 -10.75 9.96 8.38
CA LEU A 349 -11.40 10.65 7.28
C LEU A 349 -11.77 9.62 6.21
N LYS A 350 -13.07 9.41 6.00
CA LYS A 350 -13.61 8.42 5.07
C LYS A 350 -14.00 9.03 3.74
N TYR A 351 -13.63 8.37 2.65
CA TYR A 351 -14.13 8.59 1.30
C TYR A 351 -14.92 7.36 0.81
N TYR A 352 -16.21 7.54 0.59
CA TYR A 352 -17.13 6.49 0.13
C TYR A 352 -17.23 6.51 -1.41
N GLY A 353 -16.68 5.48 -2.08
CA GLY A 353 -16.69 5.33 -3.53
C GLY A 353 -17.78 4.38 -4.06
N LEU A 354 -18.21 4.62 -5.30
CA LEU A 354 -18.93 3.65 -6.13
C LEU A 354 -18.21 3.58 -7.47
N SER A 355 -17.53 2.47 -7.76
CA SER A 355 -16.66 2.37 -8.93
C SER A 355 -16.96 1.19 -9.85
N GLY A 356 -16.61 1.29 -11.14
CA GLY A 356 -16.60 0.17 -12.07
C GLY A 356 -17.99 -0.40 -12.45
N GLY A 357 -19.05 0.43 -12.41
CA GLY A 357 -20.40 0.04 -12.81
C GLY A 357 -21.36 1.21 -12.98
N THR A 358 -22.57 0.92 -13.49
CA THR A 358 -23.61 1.91 -13.85
C THR A 358 -24.85 1.86 -12.95
N SER A 359 -24.90 0.93 -12.00
CA SER A 359 -25.96 0.85 -10.99
C SER A 359 -25.39 0.66 -9.59
N HIS A 360 -26.14 1.08 -8.58
CA HIS A 360 -25.77 0.85 -7.19
C HIS A 360 -25.87 -0.66 -6.85
N PRO A 361 -24.85 -1.27 -6.24
CA PRO A 361 -24.77 -2.73 -6.07
C PRO A 361 -25.85 -3.37 -5.22
N PHE A 362 -26.57 -2.59 -4.40
CA PHE A 362 -27.50 -3.12 -3.42
C PHE A 362 -28.91 -2.52 -3.46
N THR A 363 -29.14 -1.55 -4.35
CA THR A 363 -30.45 -0.90 -4.52
C THR A 363 -30.91 -0.88 -5.98
N ASP A 364 -30.05 -1.32 -6.91
CA ASP A 364 -30.27 -1.30 -8.36
C ASP A 364 -30.59 0.09 -8.94
N GLU A 365 -30.37 1.16 -8.15
CA GLU A 365 -30.52 2.53 -8.60
C GLU A 365 -29.54 2.80 -9.74
N LYS A 366 -30.08 3.22 -10.90
CA LYS A 366 -29.29 3.48 -12.09
C LYS A 366 -28.65 4.87 -12.03
N VAL A 367 -27.40 4.94 -12.44
CA VAL A 367 -26.63 6.17 -12.53
C VAL A 367 -26.83 6.78 -13.91
N THR A 368 -27.24 8.04 -13.99
CA THR A 368 -27.51 8.73 -15.26
C THR A 368 -26.29 9.43 -15.84
N LYS A 369 -25.33 9.82 -15.00
CA LYS A 369 -24.10 10.52 -15.38
C LYS A 369 -22.93 9.98 -14.57
N ILE A 370 -21.87 9.55 -15.25
CA ILE A 370 -20.69 8.94 -14.64
C ILE A 370 -19.47 9.79 -14.97
N LYS A 371 -18.64 10.04 -13.97
CA LYS A 371 -17.33 10.67 -14.17
C LYS A 371 -16.27 9.58 -14.12
N THR A 372 -15.35 9.56 -15.06
CA THR A 372 -14.20 8.67 -14.98
C THR A 372 -13.13 9.23 -14.06
N GLN A 373 -12.43 8.33 -13.40
CA GLN A 373 -11.42 8.62 -12.42
C GLN A 373 -10.09 8.04 -12.86
N GLY A 374 -9.12 8.93 -13.09
CA GLY A 374 -7.74 8.54 -13.41
C GLY A 374 -7.01 8.05 -12.16
N ILE A 375 -6.37 6.89 -12.27
CA ILE A 375 -5.47 6.33 -11.28
C ILE A 375 -4.19 5.92 -12.00
N GLN A 376 -3.03 6.26 -11.44
CA GLN A 376 -1.75 5.75 -11.92
C GLN A 376 -1.05 4.99 -10.81
N ILE A 377 -0.58 3.79 -11.11
CA ILE A 377 0.18 2.94 -10.20
C ILE A 377 1.62 2.93 -10.70
N SER A 378 2.59 3.14 -9.82
CA SER A 378 4.00 3.23 -10.19
C SER A 378 4.87 2.36 -9.30
N ALA A 379 5.89 1.76 -9.90
CA ALA A 379 7.03 1.18 -9.20
C ALA A 379 8.27 2.03 -9.50
N GLN A 380 9.04 2.38 -8.47
CA GLN A 380 10.20 3.27 -8.61
C GLN A 380 11.39 2.74 -7.82
N ASN A 381 12.58 2.87 -8.41
CA ASN A 381 13.81 2.91 -7.64
C ASN A 381 14.03 4.33 -7.12
N GLN A 382 14.37 4.47 -5.85
CA GLN A 382 14.71 5.76 -5.24
C GLN A 382 16.11 5.67 -4.64
N THR A 383 16.99 6.55 -5.10
CA THR A 383 18.34 6.69 -4.59
C THR A 383 18.43 7.99 -3.79
N TYR A 384 18.74 7.88 -2.50
CA TYR A 384 18.98 9.01 -1.61
C TYR A 384 20.47 9.09 -1.28
N PHE A 385 21.04 10.29 -1.33
CA PHE A 385 22.47 10.51 -1.16
C PHE A 385 22.81 10.96 0.26
N ASP A 386 23.91 10.43 0.82
CA ASP A 386 24.45 10.87 2.11
C ASP A 386 23.41 10.93 3.25
N VAL A 387 22.54 9.91 3.33
CA VAL A 387 21.47 9.88 4.34
C VAL A 387 22.09 9.77 5.73
N ALA A 388 21.73 10.71 6.62
CA ALA A 388 22.14 10.71 8.01
C ALA A 388 21.63 9.45 8.73
N LYS A 389 22.54 8.76 9.43
CA LYS A 389 22.29 7.51 10.12
C LYS A 389 22.90 7.54 11.52
N PHE A 390 22.23 6.94 12.49
CA PHE A 390 22.75 6.84 13.85
C PHE A 390 23.61 5.58 14.04
N GLY A 391 24.73 5.74 14.74
CA GLY A 391 25.66 4.64 15.06
C GLY A 391 26.53 4.14 13.90
N ILE A 392 26.40 4.72 12.70
CA ILE A 392 27.25 4.49 11.52
C ILE A 392 27.40 5.79 10.72
N PRO A 393 28.44 5.94 9.88
CA PRO A 393 28.54 7.08 8.98
C PRO A 393 27.33 7.22 8.05
N ALA A 394 27.05 8.46 7.65
CA ALA A 394 26.09 8.74 6.58
C ALA A 394 26.48 7.96 5.31
N SER A 395 25.48 7.50 4.57
CA SER A 395 25.71 6.75 3.34
C SER A 395 24.45 6.72 2.50
N ASP A 396 24.63 6.46 1.21
CA ASP A 396 23.53 6.32 0.27
C ASP A 396 22.53 5.25 0.71
N LEU A 397 21.29 5.43 0.25
CA LEU A 397 20.16 4.58 0.59
C LEU A 397 19.37 4.30 -0.69
N GLN A 398 19.15 3.02 -0.96
CA GLN A 398 18.36 2.58 -2.11
C GLN A 398 17.04 2.01 -1.65
N LEU A 399 15.94 2.47 -2.24
CA LEU A 399 14.60 1.99 -1.93
C LEU A 399 13.87 1.56 -3.17
N ILE A 400 13.01 0.56 -2.99
CA ILE A 400 11.91 0.27 -3.90
C ILE A 400 10.66 0.97 -3.39
N ALA A 401 9.95 1.64 -4.27
CA ALA A 401 8.75 2.39 -3.94
C ALA A 401 7.56 1.93 -4.79
N LEU A 402 6.41 1.81 -4.15
CA LEU A 402 5.12 1.68 -4.81
C LEU A 402 4.31 2.94 -4.57
N LYS A 403 3.77 3.51 -5.64
CA LYS A 403 3.06 4.78 -5.60
C LYS A 403 1.73 4.70 -6.33
N VAL A 404 0.70 5.30 -5.76
CA VAL A 404 -0.62 5.45 -6.38
C VAL A 404 -0.95 6.93 -6.48
N ASN A 405 -1.14 7.43 -7.70
CA ASN A 405 -1.65 8.77 -7.96
C ASN A 405 -3.14 8.69 -8.29
N TYR A 406 -3.95 9.51 -7.63
CA TYR A 406 -5.37 9.67 -7.86
C TYR A 406 -5.65 11.08 -8.39
N ASP A 407 -6.11 11.18 -9.64
CA ASP A 407 -6.28 12.47 -10.28
C ASP A 407 -7.51 13.22 -9.71
N LEU A 408 -7.33 14.44 -9.24
CA LEU A 408 -8.46 15.29 -8.83
C LEU A 408 -9.11 15.95 -10.06
N ASN A 409 -8.27 16.30 -11.03
CA ASN A 409 -8.65 16.82 -12.34
C ASN A 409 -7.49 16.58 -13.33
N LYS A 410 -7.53 17.20 -14.52
CA LYS A 410 -6.50 17.00 -15.55
C LYS A 410 -5.09 17.47 -15.16
N ARG A 411 -4.94 18.28 -14.10
CA ARG A 411 -3.66 18.83 -13.65
C ARG A 411 -3.26 18.40 -12.26
N PHE A 412 -4.20 18.37 -11.32
CA PHE A 412 -3.93 18.09 -9.92
C PHE A 412 -4.24 16.63 -9.60
N TYR A 413 -3.40 16.05 -8.75
CA TYR A 413 -3.57 14.70 -8.24
C TYR A 413 -3.11 14.62 -6.78
N ILE A 414 -3.66 13.66 -6.04
CA ILE A 414 -3.11 13.24 -4.75
C ILE A 414 -2.31 11.96 -4.95
N ALA A 415 -1.28 11.76 -4.15
CA ALA A 415 -0.43 10.57 -4.19
C ALA A 415 -0.39 9.90 -2.82
N GLY A 416 -0.33 8.58 -2.82
CA GLY A 416 0.12 7.77 -1.69
C GLY A 416 1.30 6.91 -2.12
N GLU A 417 2.35 6.85 -1.31
CA GLU A 417 3.57 6.12 -1.61
C GLU A 417 4.06 5.34 -0.40
N ALA A 418 4.47 4.10 -0.61
CA ALA A 418 5.20 3.29 0.36
C ALA A 418 6.56 2.91 -0.23
N SER A 419 7.64 3.11 0.52
CA SER A 419 9.00 2.81 0.07
C SER A 419 9.79 2.06 1.13
N PHE A 420 10.56 1.08 0.72
CA PHE A 420 11.31 0.19 1.62
C PHE A 420 12.77 0.09 1.15
N ALA A 421 13.71 0.18 2.09
CA ALA A 421 15.13 0.11 1.80
C ALA A 421 15.57 -1.30 1.40
N TYR A 422 16.32 -1.41 0.32
CA TYR A 422 16.93 -2.68 -0.11
C TYR A 422 18.46 -2.65 -0.06
N GLU A 423 19.10 -1.48 0.01
CA GLU A 423 20.54 -1.33 0.24
C GLU A 423 20.84 -0.10 1.11
N GLY A 424 22.11 0.06 1.51
CA GLY A 424 22.56 1.20 2.33
C GLY A 424 22.71 0.89 3.81
N LYS A 425 22.81 -0.39 4.21
CA LYS A 425 22.93 -0.82 5.64
C LYS A 425 21.77 -0.33 6.51
N SER A 426 20.59 -0.22 5.91
CA SER A 426 19.38 0.34 6.50
C SER A 426 18.18 -0.59 6.33
N GLY A 427 18.41 -1.90 6.41
CA GLY A 427 17.36 -2.90 6.42
C GLY A 427 16.35 -2.62 7.53
N GLY A 428 15.08 -2.68 7.16
CA GLY A 428 13.95 -2.26 7.98
C GLY A 428 13.66 -0.76 7.96
N TYR A 429 14.36 0.06 7.17
CA TYR A 429 13.88 1.41 6.88
C TYR A 429 12.73 1.36 5.89
N ALA A 430 11.65 2.06 6.24
CA ALA A 430 10.52 2.29 5.35
C ALA A 430 9.94 3.68 5.58
N HIS A 431 9.28 4.21 4.56
CA HIS A 431 8.43 5.38 4.69
C HIS A 431 7.11 5.24 3.94
N GLY A 432 6.07 5.82 4.52
CA GLY A 432 4.75 6.01 3.92
C GLY A 432 4.44 7.49 3.85
N ILE A 433 4.22 8.03 2.66
CA ILE A 433 3.98 9.46 2.45
C ILE A 433 2.76 9.72 1.57
N PHE A 434 2.08 10.84 1.85
CA PHE A 434 0.99 11.36 1.04
C PHE A 434 1.39 12.69 0.41
N GLY A 435 1.05 12.87 -0.85
CA GLY A 435 1.44 14.05 -1.62
C GLY A 435 0.30 14.72 -2.36
N LEU A 436 0.47 16.01 -2.61
CA LEU A 436 -0.32 16.78 -3.58
C LEU A 436 0.60 17.14 -4.73
N GLY A 437 0.19 16.79 -5.95
CA GLY A 437 0.98 17.05 -7.14
C GLY A 437 0.21 17.76 -8.24
N ILE A 438 0.98 18.38 -9.13
CA ILE A 438 0.53 19.07 -10.32
C ILE A 438 1.31 18.55 -11.53
N LYS A 439 0.62 18.34 -12.65
CA LYS A 439 1.19 17.94 -13.94
C LYS A 439 1.00 19.05 -14.97
N SER A 440 1.97 19.23 -15.85
CA SER A 440 1.83 20.08 -17.03
C SER A 440 0.93 19.42 -18.06
N ASN A 441 0.53 20.20 -19.08
CA ASN A 441 0.05 19.59 -20.33
C ASN A 441 1.17 18.74 -20.95
N LYS A 442 0.79 17.76 -21.78
CA LYS A 442 1.76 17.04 -22.60
C LYS A 442 2.34 17.99 -23.65
N PHE A 443 3.61 17.81 -23.98
CA PHE A 443 4.36 18.56 -24.99
C PHE A 443 5.33 17.63 -25.72
N ALA A 444 6.06 18.16 -26.72
CA ALA A 444 6.94 17.37 -27.58
C ALA A 444 6.19 16.18 -28.23
N ASN A 445 5.14 16.49 -29.00
CA ASN A 445 4.25 15.52 -29.66
C ASN A 445 3.61 14.55 -28.66
N ASP A 446 3.09 15.09 -27.57
CA ASP A 446 2.45 14.36 -26.47
C ASP A 446 3.32 13.30 -25.75
N LYS A 447 4.63 13.29 -26.00
CA LYS A 447 5.55 12.33 -25.39
C LYS A 447 6.06 12.75 -24.02
N LEU A 448 6.06 14.04 -23.69
CA LEU A 448 6.63 14.54 -22.44
C LEU A 448 5.60 15.30 -21.62
N SER A 449 5.68 15.19 -20.29
CA SER A 449 5.01 16.08 -19.36
C SER A 449 5.87 16.31 -18.13
N LEU A 450 5.80 17.50 -17.53
CA LEU A 450 6.44 17.80 -16.26
C LEU A 450 5.48 17.54 -15.10
N PHE A 451 6.02 17.26 -13.92
CA PHE A 451 5.26 17.26 -12.69
C PHE A 451 6.04 17.85 -11.52
N ALA A 452 5.31 18.35 -10.54
CA ALA A 452 5.83 18.75 -9.24
C ALA A 452 4.91 18.20 -8.15
N GLU A 453 5.49 17.78 -7.04
CA GLU A 453 4.77 17.17 -5.92
C GLU A 453 5.36 17.64 -4.60
N ALA A 454 4.50 17.94 -3.63
CA ALA A 454 4.89 18.12 -2.24
C ALA A 454 4.26 16.99 -1.43
N ALA A 455 5.07 16.20 -0.75
CA ALA A 455 4.64 15.08 0.06
C ALA A 455 5.09 15.20 1.51
N ALA A 456 4.32 14.61 2.41
CA ALA A 456 4.64 14.47 3.82
C ALA A 456 4.13 13.12 4.35
N GLY A 457 4.77 12.61 5.40
CA GLY A 457 4.33 11.38 6.03
C GLY A 457 5.29 10.89 7.08
N VAL A 458 5.39 9.56 7.19
CA VAL A 458 6.03 8.87 8.29
C VAL A 458 7.12 7.97 7.76
N ALA A 459 8.29 7.98 8.41
CA ALA A 459 9.48 7.26 8.04
C ALA A 459 10.20 6.74 9.29
N GLY A 460 10.70 5.51 9.25
CA GLY A 460 11.38 4.95 10.41
C GLY A 460 12.13 3.67 10.09
N GLY A 461 12.97 3.24 11.04
CA GLY A 461 13.73 2.01 10.94
C GLY A 461 15.11 2.16 10.29
N GLY A 462 15.83 1.05 10.13
CA GLY A 462 17.11 1.00 9.39
C GLY A 462 18.22 2.01 9.73
N ARG A 463 18.32 2.49 10.98
CA ARG A 463 19.31 3.50 11.45
C ARG A 463 19.17 4.88 10.85
N VAL A 464 18.20 5.11 9.96
CA VAL A 464 17.99 6.44 9.39
C VAL A 464 17.57 7.39 10.50
N ASP A 465 18.24 8.54 10.56
CA ASP A 465 18.04 9.52 11.62
C ASP A 465 16.85 10.44 11.30
N SER A 466 15.66 9.85 11.25
CA SER A 466 14.39 10.55 11.00
C SER A 466 13.78 11.17 12.27
N GLY A 467 14.45 11.07 13.42
CA GLY A 467 13.94 11.57 14.70
C GLY A 467 12.64 10.87 15.12
N GLU A 468 11.58 11.66 15.29
CA GLU A 468 10.22 11.16 15.58
C GLU A 468 9.57 10.47 14.37
N GLY A 469 10.16 10.60 13.19
CA GLY A 469 9.73 9.88 11.98
C GLY A 469 8.89 10.70 11.02
N ILE A 470 8.60 11.96 11.31
CA ILE A 470 7.96 12.85 10.33
C ILE A 470 8.93 13.16 9.19
N LEU A 471 8.45 13.04 7.96
CA LEU A 471 9.19 13.28 6.74
C LEU A 471 8.43 14.27 5.84
N VAL A 472 9.16 15.13 5.14
CA VAL A 472 8.63 15.91 4.01
C VAL A 472 9.53 15.75 2.79
N ARG A 473 8.91 15.77 1.61
CA ARG A 473 9.60 15.56 0.35
C ARG A 473 8.96 16.36 -0.80
N PRO A 474 9.52 17.53 -1.16
CA PRO A 474 9.29 18.11 -2.48
C PRO A 474 9.97 17.26 -3.58
N THR A 475 9.33 17.18 -4.73
CA THR A 475 9.83 16.43 -5.89
C THR A 475 9.40 17.11 -7.19
N VAL A 476 10.30 17.16 -8.17
CA VAL A 476 10.02 17.61 -9.53
C VAL A 476 10.52 16.59 -10.52
N GLY A 477 9.80 16.38 -11.61
CA GLY A 477 10.17 15.34 -12.56
C GLY A 477 9.55 15.47 -13.94
N ILE A 478 9.93 14.53 -14.79
CA ILE A 478 9.52 14.41 -16.18
C ILE A 478 8.93 13.02 -16.37
N ASN A 479 7.77 12.96 -17.01
CA ASN A 479 7.21 11.71 -17.53
C ASN A 479 7.46 11.64 -19.03
N TYR A 480 7.95 10.49 -19.48
CA TYR A 480 7.99 10.08 -20.88
C TYR A 480 6.85 9.09 -21.14
N HIS A 481 5.86 9.51 -21.94
CA HIS A 481 4.68 8.73 -22.29
C HIS A 481 4.98 7.81 -23.46
N VAL A 482 4.97 6.50 -23.20
CA VAL A 482 5.15 5.47 -24.24
C VAL A 482 3.84 5.32 -25.03
N ASN A 483 2.72 5.37 -24.32
CA ASN A 483 1.37 5.44 -24.86
C ASN A 483 0.47 6.12 -23.80
N ASP A 484 -0.85 6.03 -23.96
CA ASP A 484 -1.76 6.69 -23.02
C ASP A 484 -1.75 6.09 -21.61
N ASP A 485 -1.44 4.80 -21.47
CA ASP A 485 -1.50 4.08 -20.21
C ASP A 485 -0.11 3.93 -19.57
N PHE A 486 0.97 3.86 -20.35
CA PHE A 486 2.32 3.58 -19.86
C PHE A 486 3.24 4.79 -19.96
N SER A 487 3.92 5.10 -18.87
CA SER A 487 4.94 6.16 -18.83
C SER A 487 6.15 5.78 -17.98
N PHE A 488 7.32 6.21 -18.41
CA PHE A 488 8.53 6.23 -17.60
C PHE A 488 8.63 7.57 -16.90
N ASN A 489 9.10 7.58 -15.65
CA ASN A 489 9.31 8.80 -14.90
C ASN A 489 10.73 8.88 -14.36
N ILE A 490 11.30 10.08 -14.43
CA ILE A 490 12.54 10.46 -13.75
C ILE A 490 12.27 11.73 -12.95
N ALA A 491 12.72 11.76 -11.70
CA ALA A 491 12.48 12.89 -10.82
C ALA A 491 13.65 13.13 -9.86
N GLY A 492 13.81 14.39 -9.47
CA GLY A 492 14.71 14.82 -8.41
C GLY A 492 13.89 15.36 -7.23
N GLY A 493 14.36 15.12 -6.02
CA GLY A 493 13.72 15.61 -4.79
C GLY A 493 14.70 15.90 -3.69
N GLN A 494 14.15 16.37 -2.57
CA GLN A 494 14.88 16.53 -1.31
C GLN A 494 14.02 15.92 -0.20
N MET A 495 14.59 14.99 0.56
CA MET A 495 13.99 14.42 1.75
C MET A 495 14.51 15.13 2.99
N TRP A 496 13.58 15.64 3.80
CA TRP A 496 13.88 16.33 5.04
C TRP A 496 13.05 15.74 6.19
N SER A 497 13.71 15.44 7.30
CA SER A 497 13.07 15.04 8.56
C SER A 497 13.14 16.21 9.55
N PRO A 498 12.04 16.91 9.86
CA PRO A 498 12.05 18.11 10.71
C PRO A 498 12.56 17.88 12.14
N TYR A 499 12.43 16.65 12.64
CA TYR A 499 12.83 16.26 14.00
C TYR A 499 14.07 15.37 14.03
N GLY A 500 14.73 15.16 12.88
CA GLY A 500 15.93 14.35 12.74
C GLY A 500 17.02 15.07 11.97
N ASN A 501 18.11 14.36 11.67
CA ASN A 501 19.26 14.92 10.95
C ASN A 501 19.25 14.63 9.44
N VAL A 502 18.22 13.95 8.94
CA VAL A 502 18.06 13.66 7.51
C VAL A 502 17.75 14.94 6.73
N ASN A 503 18.66 15.28 5.83
CA ASN A 503 18.49 16.27 4.77
C ASN A 503 19.24 15.77 3.53
N SER A 504 18.55 15.03 2.68
CA SER A 504 19.16 14.23 1.60
C SER A 504 18.49 14.50 0.27
N SER A 505 19.28 14.76 -0.77
CA SER A 505 18.78 14.83 -2.14
C SER A 505 18.49 13.42 -2.66
N ASN A 506 17.54 13.30 -3.57
CA ASN A 506 17.18 12.00 -4.14
C ASN A 506 16.88 12.06 -5.63
N ILE A 507 17.14 10.93 -6.30
CA ILE A 507 16.76 10.65 -7.68
C ILE A 507 15.82 9.46 -7.69
N ASN A 508 14.69 9.60 -8.38
CA ASN A 508 13.69 8.56 -8.55
C ASN A 508 13.59 8.20 -10.02
N ILE A 509 13.62 6.90 -10.32
CA ILE A 509 13.41 6.37 -11.67
C ILE A 509 12.32 5.31 -11.58
N GLY A 510 11.29 5.41 -12.40
CA GLY A 510 10.17 4.48 -12.30
C GLY A 510 9.38 4.29 -13.57
N LEU A 511 8.47 3.33 -13.48
CA LEU A 511 7.45 3.01 -14.46
C LEU A 511 6.07 3.24 -13.84
N SER A 512 5.17 3.84 -14.61
CA SER A 512 3.79 4.09 -14.22
C SER A 512 2.83 3.48 -15.23
N TYR A 513 1.79 2.81 -14.71
CA TYR A 513 0.63 2.35 -15.46
C TYR A 513 -0.61 3.11 -15.01
N GLY A 514 -1.19 3.88 -15.92
CA GLY A 514 -2.42 4.63 -15.78
C GLY A 514 -3.63 3.83 -16.23
N LEU A 515 -4.74 4.00 -15.53
CA LEU A 515 -6.04 3.46 -15.89
C LEU A 515 -7.15 4.44 -15.51
N SER A 516 -8.28 4.29 -16.19
CA SER A 516 -9.49 5.07 -15.93
C SER A 516 -10.58 4.17 -15.39
N ILE A 517 -11.21 4.54 -14.27
CA ILE A 517 -12.31 3.78 -13.66
C ILE A 517 -13.57 4.63 -13.66
N LEU A 518 -14.71 4.04 -14.01
CA LEU A 518 -16.01 4.68 -13.82
C LEU A 518 -16.25 5.02 -12.33
N ASN A 519 -16.56 6.27 -12.01
CA ASN A 519 -17.01 6.71 -10.70
C ASN A 519 -18.48 7.18 -10.77
N ALA A 520 -19.35 6.38 -10.15
CA ALA A 520 -20.79 6.56 -10.15
C ALA A 520 -21.28 7.58 -9.10
N LYS A 521 -20.43 7.97 -8.13
CA LYS A 521 -20.81 8.98 -7.13
C LYS A 521 -20.45 10.37 -7.61
N LYS A 522 -21.47 11.24 -7.60
CA LYS A 522 -21.37 12.64 -7.99
C LYS A 522 -21.30 13.54 -6.78
#